data_AF-A0A967NAZ0-F1
#
_entry.id   AF-A0A967NAZ0-F1
#
_cell.length_a   1.000
_cell.length_b   1.000
_cell.length_c   1.000
_cell.angle_alpha   90.00
_cell.angle_beta   90.00
_cell.angle_gamma   90.00
#
_symmetry.space_group_name_H-M   'P 1'
#
loop_
_entity.id
_entity.type
_entity.pdbx_description
1 polymer ?
#
loop_
_entity_poly.entity_id
_entity_poly.type
_entity_poly.pdbx_seq_one_letter_code
_entity_poly.pdbx_strand_id
1 'polypeptide(L)'
;LHPEEIVSLVVPEFVGSDVAEEGWAGNTYWGRNPFKLNHEYAGLVVLVLAALSFLGAPRRGLRWFLAGLGAVALLHALGAHTPVWRLLYEVVPGVRLFRAPSMAAFLFGFAAVTLMAFGVDRGLEAARPESGDDEGWHGASRV
;
A
#
# COMPACT_ATOMS: atom_id res chain seq x y z
N LEU A 1 -6.14 -14.29 0.65
CA LEU A 1 -5.20 -13.92 -0.42
C LEU A 1 -4.17 -15.03 -0.48
N HIS A 2 -4.08 -15.74 -1.60
CA HIS A 2 -3.03 -16.75 -1.77
C HIS A 2 -1.69 -16.05 -2.12
N PRO A 3 -0.53 -16.67 -1.86
CA PRO A 3 0.76 -16.03 -2.11
C PRO A 3 0.96 -15.52 -3.54
N GLU A 4 0.47 -16.26 -4.54
CA GLU A 4 0.50 -15.89 -5.96
C GLU A 4 -0.30 -14.61 -6.26
N GLU A 5 -1.37 -14.36 -5.51
CA GLU A 5 -2.25 -13.19 -5.70
C GLU A 5 -1.62 -11.89 -5.20
N ILE A 6 -0.51 -11.96 -4.47
CA ILE A 6 0.24 -10.76 -4.03
C ILE A 6 0.76 -9.98 -5.22
N VAL A 7 1.19 -10.68 -6.27
CA VAL A 7 1.71 -10.03 -7.48
C VAL A 7 0.61 -9.22 -8.17
N SER A 8 -0.66 -9.61 -8.02
CA SER A 8 -1.81 -8.85 -8.50
C SER A 8 -1.94 -7.46 -7.87
N LEU A 9 -1.28 -7.20 -6.72
CA LEU A 9 -1.21 -5.85 -6.13
C LEU A 9 -0.45 -4.87 -7.04
N VAL A 10 0.47 -5.39 -7.86
CA VAL A 10 1.40 -4.62 -8.69
C VAL A 10 1.06 -4.75 -10.18
N VAL A 11 0.74 -5.96 -10.62
CA VAL A 11 0.44 -6.28 -12.02
C VAL A 11 -1.02 -6.70 -12.10
N PRO A 12 -1.91 -5.85 -12.66
CA PRO A 12 -3.31 -6.23 -12.81
C PRO A 12 -3.42 -7.50 -13.65
N GLU A 13 -4.44 -8.32 -13.36
CA GLU A 13 -4.68 -9.61 -14.04
C GLU A 13 -3.58 -10.66 -13.97
N PHE A 14 -2.52 -10.49 -13.16
CA PHE A 14 -1.44 -11.48 -13.08
C PHE A 14 -1.92 -12.91 -12.78
N VAL A 15 -2.90 -13.05 -11.87
CA VAL A 15 -3.48 -14.36 -11.53
C VAL A 15 -4.75 -14.68 -12.33
N GLY A 16 -5.34 -13.71 -13.06
CA GLY A 16 -6.59 -13.88 -13.82
C GLY A 16 -7.88 -13.87 -12.98
N SER A 17 -9.01 -14.22 -13.62
CA SER A 17 -10.35 -14.27 -13.01
C SER A 17 -11.09 -15.59 -13.29
N ASP A 18 -11.98 -16.00 -12.39
CA ASP A 18 -12.88 -17.17 -12.55
C ASP A 18 -14.23 -16.79 -13.17
N VAL A 19 -14.39 -15.54 -13.64
CA VAL A 19 -15.68 -15.04 -14.11
C VAL A 19 -15.86 -15.41 -15.58
N ALA A 20 -16.64 -16.46 -15.83
CA ALA A 20 -16.87 -17.01 -17.17
C ALA A 20 -17.46 -16.00 -18.20
N GLU A 21 -18.14 -14.95 -17.74
CA GLU A 21 -18.74 -13.93 -18.61
C GLU A 21 -17.79 -12.77 -19.00
N GLU A 22 -16.55 -12.74 -18.50
CA GLU A 22 -15.57 -11.67 -18.77
C GLU A 22 -14.83 -11.79 -20.13
N GLY A 23 -15.52 -12.23 -21.17
CA GLY A 23 -14.98 -12.25 -22.54
C GLY A 23 -13.62 -12.94 -22.67
N TRP A 24 -12.59 -12.21 -23.08
CA TRP A 24 -11.22 -12.73 -23.28
C TRP A 24 -10.43 -12.95 -21.98
N ALA A 25 -10.92 -12.43 -20.84
CA ALA A 25 -10.27 -12.54 -19.54
C ALA A 25 -10.93 -13.59 -18.63
N GLY A 26 -12.07 -14.17 -19.03
CA GLY A 26 -12.79 -15.15 -18.23
C GLY A 26 -12.09 -16.49 -18.12
N ASN A 27 -12.17 -17.11 -16.93
CA ASN A 27 -11.64 -18.44 -16.63
C ASN A 27 -10.13 -18.57 -16.89
N THR A 28 -9.39 -17.48 -16.67
CA THR A 28 -7.93 -17.40 -16.80
C THR A 28 -7.21 -17.63 -15.48
N TYR A 29 -7.96 -17.82 -14.39
CA TYR A 29 -7.41 -17.98 -13.07
C TYR A 29 -6.54 -19.23 -12.93
N TRP A 30 -5.30 -19.05 -12.44
CA TRP A 30 -4.35 -20.17 -12.22
C TRP A 30 -3.95 -20.37 -10.76
N GLY A 31 -4.56 -19.62 -9.83
CA GLY A 31 -4.26 -19.72 -8.41
C GLY A 31 -5.08 -20.80 -7.67
N ARG A 32 -5.00 -20.80 -6.33
CA ARG A 32 -5.66 -21.80 -5.47
C ARG A 32 -7.01 -21.38 -4.89
N ASN A 33 -7.50 -20.18 -5.17
CA ASN A 33 -8.80 -19.71 -4.71
C ASN A 33 -9.90 -20.28 -5.62
N PRO A 34 -10.79 -21.15 -5.13
CA PRO A 34 -11.87 -21.72 -5.94
C PRO A 34 -12.95 -20.71 -6.35
N PHE A 35 -12.93 -19.51 -5.76
CA PHE A 35 -13.85 -18.42 -6.09
C PHE A 35 -13.07 -17.10 -6.18
N LYS A 36 -12.36 -16.86 -7.29
CA LYS A 36 -11.72 -15.57 -7.54
C LYS A 36 -12.64 -14.61 -8.30
N LEU A 37 -13.40 -13.83 -7.54
CA LEU A 37 -14.37 -12.83 -8.04
C LEU A 37 -13.89 -11.38 -7.83
N ASN A 38 -12.63 -11.19 -7.43
CA ASN A 38 -12.12 -9.88 -7.08
C ASN A 38 -10.61 -9.79 -7.35
N HIS A 39 -10.14 -8.60 -7.72
CA HIS A 39 -8.73 -8.31 -7.93
C HIS A 39 -8.24 -7.33 -6.87
N GLU A 40 -7.26 -7.75 -6.07
CA GLU A 40 -6.58 -6.85 -5.15
C GLU A 40 -5.45 -6.15 -5.90
N TYR A 41 -5.78 -5.13 -6.72
CA TYR A 41 -4.80 -4.27 -7.39
C TYR A 41 -4.61 -2.97 -6.61
N ALA A 42 -3.41 -2.74 -6.09
CA ALA A 42 -3.10 -1.55 -5.28
C ALA A 42 -2.61 -0.37 -6.13
N GLY A 43 -2.14 -0.64 -7.35
CA GLY A 43 -1.60 0.38 -8.26
C GLY A 43 -0.07 0.44 -8.22
N LEU A 44 0.60 0.07 -9.33
CA LEU A 44 2.07 0.19 -9.43
C LEU A 44 2.55 1.62 -9.13
N VAL A 45 1.89 2.63 -9.69
CA VAL A 45 2.20 4.04 -9.46
C VAL A 45 2.04 4.42 -7.99
N VAL A 46 0.98 3.92 -7.34
CA VAL A 46 0.73 4.14 -5.91
C VAL A 46 1.89 3.58 -5.08
N LEU A 47 2.31 2.35 -5.36
CA LEU A 47 3.38 1.68 -4.62
C LEU A 47 4.74 2.35 -4.83
N VAL A 48 5.05 2.78 -6.06
CA VAL A 48 6.29 3.52 -6.36
C VAL A 48 6.33 4.85 -5.62
N LEU A 49 5.27 5.64 -5.71
CA LEU A 49 5.17 6.91 -4.99
C LEU A 49 5.17 6.71 -3.48
N ALA A 50 4.52 5.65 -2.97
CA ALA A 50 4.58 5.30 -1.56
C ALA A 50 6.02 5.00 -1.10
N ALA A 51 6.85 4.35 -1.92
CA ALA A 51 8.26 4.13 -1.62
C ALA A 51 9.06 5.44 -1.58
N LEU A 52 8.77 6.40 -2.47
CA LEU A 52 9.41 7.72 -2.46
C LEU A 52 9.17 8.48 -1.15
N SER A 53 8.06 8.19 -0.45
CA SER A 53 7.78 8.82 0.85
C SER A 53 8.88 8.62 1.89
N PHE A 54 9.75 7.61 1.74
CA PHE A 54 10.83 7.32 2.69
C PHE A 54 12.11 8.15 2.45
N LEU A 55 12.20 8.89 1.34
CA LEU A 55 13.35 9.75 1.01
C LEU A 55 13.31 11.07 1.79
N GLY A 56 13.73 11.05 3.05
CA GLY A 56 14.05 12.28 3.80
C GLY A 56 12.85 13.11 4.30
N ALA A 57 11.63 12.59 4.27
CA ALA A 57 10.44 13.35 4.67
C ALA A 57 10.33 13.67 6.18
N PRO A 58 9.53 14.68 6.60
CA PRO A 58 9.10 14.84 7.97
C PRO A 58 8.15 13.70 8.38
N ARG A 59 7.67 13.71 9.63
CA ARG A 59 6.69 12.72 10.15
C ARG A 59 7.16 11.26 10.01
N ARG A 60 8.45 11.00 10.28
CA ARG A 60 9.05 9.65 10.22
C ARG A 60 8.23 8.60 10.99
N GLY A 61 7.79 8.91 12.20
CA GLY A 61 6.98 7.98 13.02
C GLY A 61 5.68 7.56 12.32
N LEU A 62 4.93 8.49 11.75
CA LEU A 62 3.69 8.20 11.03
C LEU A 62 3.93 7.33 9.79
N ARG A 63 4.99 7.61 9.01
CA ARG A 63 5.33 6.81 7.83
C ARG A 63 5.68 5.37 8.18
N TRP A 64 6.46 5.16 9.24
CA TRP A 64 6.77 3.82 9.73
C TRP A 64 5.55 3.12 10.33
N PHE A 65 4.67 3.85 11.01
CA PHE A 65 3.39 3.30 11.47
C PHE A 65 2.53 2.84 10.28
N LEU A 66 2.39 3.65 9.24
CA LEU A 66 1.62 3.28 8.03
C LEU A 66 2.25 2.09 7.30
N ALA A 67 3.59 2.04 7.16
CA ALA A 67 4.26 0.89 6.60
C ALA A 67 4.04 -0.39 7.44
N GLY A 68 4.16 -0.28 8.76
CA GLY A 68 3.88 -1.39 9.68
C GLY A 68 2.42 -1.84 9.59
N LEU A 69 1.48 -0.90 9.54
CA LEU A 69 0.05 -1.16 9.37
C LEU A 69 -0.23 -1.91 8.06
N GLY A 70 0.32 -1.42 6.95
CA GLY A 70 0.17 -2.06 5.65
C GLY A 70 0.81 -3.45 5.61
N ALA A 71 2.01 -3.62 6.19
CA ALA A 71 2.68 -4.90 6.28
C ALA A 71 1.89 -5.91 7.11
N VAL A 72 1.42 -5.52 8.30
CA VAL A 72 0.59 -6.39 9.16
C VAL A 72 -0.74 -6.72 8.47
N ALA A 73 -1.38 -5.75 7.83
CA ALA A 73 -2.61 -5.96 7.08
C ALA A 73 -2.43 -6.95 5.92
N LEU A 74 -1.35 -6.82 5.16
CA LEU A 74 -1.03 -7.74 4.07
C LEU A 74 -0.74 -9.14 4.61
N LEU A 75 0.09 -9.27 5.65
CA LEU A 75 0.40 -10.55 6.30
C LEU A 75 -0.86 -11.21 6.86
N HIS A 76 -1.79 -10.44 7.41
CA HIS A 76 -3.10 -10.93 7.84
C HIS A 76 -3.97 -11.37 6.66
N ALA A 77 -3.97 -10.62 5.55
CA ALA A 77 -4.73 -10.94 4.33
C ALA A 77 -4.27 -12.23 3.65
N LEU A 78 -2.99 -12.59 3.80
CA LEU A 78 -2.45 -13.90 3.40
C LEU A 78 -3.03 -15.07 4.21
N GLY A 79 -3.72 -14.81 5.31
CA GLY A 79 -4.42 -15.84 6.08
C GLY A 79 -3.47 -16.91 6.64
N ALA A 80 -3.91 -18.16 6.61
CA ALA A 80 -3.18 -19.31 7.17
C ALA A 80 -1.78 -19.55 6.54
N HIS A 81 -1.43 -18.86 5.45
CA HIS A 81 -0.10 -18.91 4.87
C HIS A 81 0.96 -18.12 5.67
N THR A 82 0.56 -17.34 6.68
CA THR A 82 1.49 -16.61 7.55
C THR A 82 1.28 -16.95 9.03
N PRO A 83 2.36 -16.94 9.85
CA PRO A 83 2.24 -17.11 11.29
C PRO A 83 1.51 -15.92 11.96
N VAL A 84 1.49 -14.76 11.30
CA VAL A 84 0.82 -13.54 11.79
C VAL A 84 -0.69 -13.74 11.89
N TRP A 85 -1.30 -14.45 10.93
CA TRP A 85 -2.72 -14.72 10.98
C TRP A 85 -3.10 -15.53 12.22
N ARG A 86 -2.35 -16.59 12.56
CA ARG A 86 -2.60 -17.39 13.77
C ARG A 86 -2.50 -16.54 15.04
N LEU A 87 -1.45 -15.73 15.15
CA LEU A 87 -1.27 -14.84 16.29
C LEU A 87 -2.46 -13.89 16.46
N LEU A 88 -2.88 -13.21 15.38
CA LEU A 88 -4.01 -12.28 15.43
C LEU A 88 -5.35 -13.00 15.70
N TYR A 89 -5.53 -14.20 15.14
CA TYR A 89 -6.74 -15.00 15.33
C TYR A 89 -6.88 -15.54 16.76
N GLU A 90 -5.77 -15.82 17.43
CA GLU A 90 -5.74 -16.34 18.81
C GLU A 90 -5.78 -15.22 19.86
N VAL A 91 -5.12 -14.09 19.60
CA VAL A 91 -4.92 -13.02 20.61
C VAL A 91 -5.96 -11.91 20.51
N VAL A 92 -6.42 -11.54 19.30
CA VAL A 92 -7.27 -10.36 19.11
C VAL A 92 -8.75 -10.77 19.14
N PRO A 93 -9.52 -10.36 20.17
CA PRO A 93 -10.95 -10.65 20.20
C PRO A 93 -11.63 -9.96 19.02
N GLY A 94 -12.52 -10.65 18.32
CA GLY A 94 -13.19 -10.11 17.14
C GLY A 94 -12.64 -10.61 15.80
N VAL A 95 -11.37 -10.99 15.71
CA VAL A 95 -10.77 -11.46 14.44
C VAL A 95 -11.47 -12.70 13.90
N ARG A 96 -11.95 -13.57 14.79
CA ARG A 96 -12.71 -14.77 14.45
C ARG A 96 -14.05 -14.50 13.76
N LEU A 97 -14.60 -13.30 13.90
CA LEU A 97 -15.85 -12.88 13.25
C LEU A 97 -15.63 -12.43 11.80
N PHE A 98 -14.38 -12.16 11.39
CA PHE A 98 -14.10 -11.81 10.00
C PHE A 98 -14.16 -13.06 9.12
N ARG A 99 -15.18 -13.12 8.27
CA ARG A 99 -15.43 -14.24 7.35
C ARG A 99 -14.34 -14.41 6.28
N ALA A 100 -13.63 -13.35 5.93
CA ALA A 100 -12.61 -13.35 4.88
C ALA A 100 -11.38 -12.52 5.31
N PRO A 101 -10.24 -13.18 5.64
CA PRO A 101 -9.00 -12.48 5.97
C PRO A 101 -8.52 -11.50 4.88
N SER A 102 -8.82 -11.80 3.61
CA SER A 102 -8.47 -10.95 2.46
C SER A 102 -9.03 -9.53 2.55
N MET A 103 -10.12 -9.29 3.30
CA MET A 103 -10.69 -7.95 3.48
C MET A 103 -9.71 -6.97 4.15
N ALA A 104 -8.71 -7.47 4.89
CA ALA A 104 -7.65 -6.63 5.46
C ALA A 104 -6.77 -5.96 4.38
N ALA A 105 -6.81 -6.44 3.12
CA ALA A 105 -6.14 -5.78 1.99
C ALA A 105 -6.59 -4.33 1.79
N PHE A 106 -7.81 -3.96 2.22
CA PHE A 106 -8.25 -2.57 2.27
C PHE A 106 -7.32 -1.68 3.11
N LEU A 107 -6.88 -2.18 4.28
CA LEU A 107 -6.02 -1.44 5.19
C LEU A 107 -4.59 -1.28 4.62
N PHE A 108 -4.14 -2.28 3.84
CA PHE A 108 -2.95 -2.16 3.02
C PHE A 108 -3.09 -1.05 1.98
N GLY A 109 -4.20 -1.03 1.22
CA GLY A 109 -4.49 0.01 0.24
C GLY A 109 -4.53 1.41 0.86
N PHE A 110 -5.20 1.55 2.02
CA PHE A 110 -5.25 2.79 2.79
C PHE A 110 -3.84 3.28 3.17
N ALA A 111 -3.00 2.39 3.70
CA ALA A 111 -1.63 2.73 4.05
C ALA A 111 -0.81 3.13 2.82
N ALA A 112 -0.94 2.39 1.71
CA ALA A 112 -0.22 2.65 0.46
C ALA A 112 -0.58 4.01 -0.14
N VAL A 113 -1.88 4.33 -0.27
CA VAL A 113 -2.34 5.63 -0.80
C VAL A 113 -1.92 6.79 0.11
N THR A 114 -1.95 6.60 1.42
CA THR A 114 -1.50 7.64 2.37
C THR A 114 0.01 7.87 2.26
N LEU A 115 0.81 6.80 2.12
CA LEU A 115 2.25 6.92 1.88
C LEU A 115 2.54 7.56 0.52
N MET A 116 1.77 7.22 -0.53
CA MET A 116 1.86 7.88 -1.83
C MET A 116 1.69 9.39 -1.70
N ALA A 117 0.73 9.88 -0.92
CA ALA A 117 0.54 11.32 -0.71
C ALA A 117 1.80 12.01 -0.16
N PHE A 118 2.49 11.37 0.81
CA PHE A 118 3.79 11.86 1.30
C PHE A 118 4.89 11.80 0.24
N GLY A 119 4.90 10.77 -0.61
CA GLY A 119 5.87 10.65 -1.71
C GLY A 119 5.67 11.69 -2.80
N VAL A 120 4.42 12.03 -3.12
CA VAL A 120 4.08 13.13 -4.03
C VAL A 120 4.56 14.46 -3.46
N ASP A 121 4.27 14.73 -2.18
CA ASP A 121 4.73 15.93 -1.48
C ASP A 121 6.27 16.06 -1.53
N ARG A 122 7.01 14.94 -1.36
CA ARG A 122 8.47 14.92 -1.57
C ARG A 122 8.88 15.28 -2.99
N GLY A 123 8.26 14.64 -3.98
CA GLY A 123 8.58 14.87 -5.38
C GLY A 123 8.37 16.32 -5.79
N LEU A 124 7.29 16.94 -5.28
CA LEU A 124 6.98 18.35 -5.50
C LEU A 124 7.97 19.27 -4.78
N GLU A 125 8.35 18.99 -3.53
CA GLU A 125 9.38 19.76 -2.82
C GLU A 125 10.73 19.73 -3.56
N ALA A 126 11.15 18.56 -4.06
CA ALA A 126 12.40 18.40 -4.78
C ALA A 126 12.40 19.07 -6.16
N ALA A 127 11.22 19.24 -6.78
CA ALA A 127 11.05 19.88 -8.08
C ALA A 127 10.90 21.41 -7.99
N ARG A 128 10.80 22.00 -6.78
CA ARG A 128 10.75 23.45 -6.64
C ARG A 128 12.10 24.04 -7.11
N PRO A 129 12.10 25.00 -8.05
CA PRO A 129 13.31 25.72 -8.38
C PRO A 129 13.86 26.35 -7.11
N GLU A 130 15.18 26.27 -6.89
CA GLU A 130 15.82 27.12 -5.91
C GLU A 130 15.50 28.55 -6.32
N SER A 131 14.68 29.24 -5.53
CA SER A 131 14.50 30.68 -5.67
C SER A 131 15.85 31.30 -5.35
N GLY A 132 16.68 31.49 -6.37
CA GLY A 132 17.73 32.49 -6.33
C GLY A 132 17.02 33.80 -6.03
N ASP A 133 17.25 34.32 -4.83
CA ASP A 133 17.41 35.73 -4.51
C ASP A 133 17.75 35.84 -3.02
N ASP A 134 19.01 35.48 -2.73
CA ASP A 134 19.81 36.27 -1.80
C ASP A 134 19.98 37.69 -2.38
N GLU A 135 18.92 38.49 -2.39
CA GLU A 135 19.00 39.91 -2.68
C GLU A 135 18.26 40.74 -1.61
N GLY A 136 19.03 41.15 -0.60
CA GLY A 136 18.92 42.48 0.00
C GLY A 136 17.89 42.71 1.10
N TRP A 137 18.33 42.61 2.36
CA TRP A 137 18.39 43.77 3.27
C TRP A 137 19.14 43.43 4.57
N HIS A 138 20.46 43.62 4.58
CA HIS A 138 21.18 43.86 5.83
C HIS A 138 21.00 45.33 6.22
N GLY A 139 19.80 45.64 6.72
CA GLY A 139 19.50 46.92 7.35
C GLY A 139 20.25 47.04 8.67
N ALA A 140 21.33 47.79 8.63
CA ALA A 140 22.02 48.26 9.82
C ALA A 140 21.07 49.07 10.72
N SER A 141 20.99 48.69 12.00
CA SER A 141 20.89 49.65 13.10
C SER A 141 21.39 49.02 14.41
N ARG A 142 22.71 49.03 14.57
CA ARG A 142 23.30 49.32 15.88
C ARG A 142 23.41 50.83 15.97
N VAL A 143 22.55 51.46 16.78
CA VAL A 143 22.89 52.51 17.77
C VAL A 143 21.82 52.44 18.85
#